data_AF-A0ABC8BLG0-F1
#
_entry.id   AF-A0ABC8BLG0-F1
#
_cell.length_a   1.000
_cell.length_b   1.000
_cell.length_c   1.000
_cell.angle_alpha   90.00
_cell.angle_beta   90.00
_cell.angle_gamma   90.00
#
_symmetry.space_group_name_H-M   'P 1'
#
loop_
_entity.id
_entity.type
_entity.pdbx_description
1 polymer ?
#
loop_
_entity_poly.entity_id
_entity_poly.type
_entity_poly.pdbx_seq_one_letter_code
_entity_poly.pdbx_strand_id
1 'polypeptide(L)'
;MNSNYSAGAGPWALPADPVTAAGVDHIRLVYDYLNAGDFDACASLLHDDVEFELPGRPTARGRTAVLHAHRTDAALTTRHEIDRIVAHDHCVVAVGRIVGPGTEESCLRFIDCFGIADDAMVRSCTRYYHTTP
;
A
#
# COMPACT_ATOMS: atom_id res chain seq x y z
N MET A 1 16.65 11.23 44.92
CA MET A 1 16.15 12.29 44.01
C MET A 1 16.08 11.67 42.63
N ASN A 2 14.89 11.18 42.29
CA ASN A 2 14.64 10.25 41.22
C ASN A 2 13.54 10.90 40.40
N SER A 3 13.92 11.54 39.29
CA SER A 3 12.98 12.18 38.37
C SER A 3 12.68 11.21 37.23
N ASN A 4 11.46 10.67 37.26
CA ASN A 4 10.84 10.00 36.13
C ASN A 4 10.50 11.05 35.06
N TYR A 5 11.14 10.96 33.90
CA TYR A 5 10.77 11.75 32.72
C TYR A 5 9.68 10.98 31.97
N SER A 6 8.41 11.30 32.24
CA SER A 6 7.32 10.95 31.34
C SER A 6 7.39 11.87 30.13
N ALA A 7 7.80 11.33 28.98
CA ALA A 7 7.70 12.03 27.71
C ALA A 7 6.21 12.12 27.31
N GLY A 8 5.59 13.24 27.67
CA GLY A 8 4.25 13.59 27.22
C GLY A 8 4.23 13.78 25.70
N ALA A 9 3.37 13.03 25.02
CA ALA A 9 2.98 13.29 23.65
C ALA A 9 2.48 14.74 23.54
N GLY A 10 3.03 15.51 22.59
CA GLY A 10 2.66 16.90 22.37
C GLY A 10 1.19 17.06 21.94
N PRO A 11 0.57 18.24 22.17
CA PRO A 11 -0.86 18.50 22.00
C PRO A 11 -1.39 18.52 20.55
N TRP A 12 -0.68 17.93 19.58
CA TRP A 12 -1.06 17.94 18.15
C TRP A 12 -1.24 16.55 17.52
N ALA A 13 -1.16 15.47 18.29
CA ALA A 13 -1.64 14.18 17.82
C ALA A 13 -3.18 14.21 17.87
N LEU A 14 -3.82 14.81 16.86
CA LEU A 14 -5.23 14.56 16.61
C LEU A 14 -5.38 13.04 16.49
N PRO A 15 -6.43 12.44 17.10
CA PRO A 15 -6.70 11.02 16.89
C PRO A 15 -6.75 10.78 15.39
N ALA A 16 -6.03 9.75 14.92
CA ALA A 16 -6.05 9.38 13.52
C ALA A 16 -7.50 9.21 13.11
N ASP A 17 -7.90 9.88 12.03
CA ASP A 17 -9.23 9.76 11.46
C ASP A 17 -9.54 8.26 11.27
N PRO A 18 -10.70 7.77 11.78
CA PRO A 18 -11.03 6.34 11.75
C PRO A 18 -11.00 5.76 10.34
N VAL A 19 -11.32 6.57 9.31
CA VAL A 19 -11.24 6.14 7.91
C VAL A 19 -9.80 5.91 7.51
N THR A 20 -8.90 6.84 7.83
CA THR A 20 -7.46 6.71 7.62
C THR A 20 -6.87 5.50 8.38
N ALA A 21 -7.31 5.24 9.61
CA ALA A 21 -6.87 4.09 10.39
C ALA A 21 -7.33 2.76 9.75
N ALA A 22 -8.60 2.66 9.35
CA ALA A 22 -9.11 1.52 8.60
C ALA A 22 -8.37 1.35 7.26
N GLY A 23 -8.06 2.46 6.57
CA GLY A 23 -7.24 2.47 5.36
C GLY A 23 -5.88 1.83 5.58
N VAL A 24 -5.18 2.12 6.68
CA VAL A 24 -3.91 1.47 7.02
C VAL A 24 -4.05 -0.05 7.14
N ASP A 25 -5.09 -0.51 7.82
CA ASP A 25 -5.33 -1.96 7.98
C ASP A 25 -5.73 -2.61 6.66
N HIS A 26 -6.52 -1.94 5.82
CA HIS A 26 -6.83 -2.38 4.46
C HIS A 26 -5.58 -2.47 3.59
N ILE A 27 -4.66 -1.50 3.64
CA ILE A 27 -3.42 -1.57 2.85
C ILE A 27 -2.54 -2.75 3.28
N ARG A 28 -2.48 -3.06 4.58
CA ARG A 28 -1.78 -4.28 5.05
C ARG A 28 -2.41 -5.54 4.46
N LEU A 29 -3.74 -5.64 4.53
CA LEU A 29 -4.48 -6.77 3.96
C LEU A 29 -4.32 -6.88 2.44
N VAL A 30 -4.29 -5.75 1.71
CA VAL A 30 -4.02 -5.74 0.26
C VAL A 30 -2.69 -6.45 -0.02
N TYR A 31 -1.61 -6.11 0.68
CA TYR A 31 -0.32 -6.77 0.46
C TYR A 31 -0.31 -8.24 0.88
N ASP A 32 -0.98 -8.59 1.98
CA ASP A 32 -1.11 -9.99 2.41
C ASP A 32 -1.85 -10.83 1.36
N TYR A 33 -2.94 -10.31 0.81
CA TYR A 33 -3.71 -10.96 -0.26
C TYR A 33 -2.93 -11.03 -1.57
N LEU A 34 -2.22 -9.97 -1.97
CA LEU A 34 -1.35 -9.99 -3.14
C LEU A 34 -0.24 -11.05 -2.99
N ASN A 35 0.36 -11.16 -1.81
CA ASN A 35 1.39 -12.15 -1.51
C ASN A 35 0.84 -13.58 -1.48
N ALA A 36 -0.40 -13.76 -1.03
CA ALA A 36 -1.10 -15.04 -1.06
C ALA A 36 -1.64 -15.41 -2.46
N GLY A 37 -1.66 -14.47 -3.40
CA GLY A 37 -2.29 -14.63 -4.71
C GLY A 37 -3.83 -14.60 -4.66
N ASP A 38 -4.41 -14.14 -3.55
CA ASP A 38 -5.86 -14.03 -3.36
C ASP A 38 -6.38 -12.70 -3.93
N PHE A 39 -6.45 -12.65 -5.26
CA PHE A 39 -6.90 -11.45 -5.97
C PHE A 39 -8.36 -11.11 -5.72
N ASP A 40 -9.19 -12.09 -5.39
CA ASP A 40 -10.61 -11.86 -5.14
C ASP A 40 -10.81 -11.20 -3.76
N ALA A 41 -10.08 -11.66 -2.74
CA ALA A 41 -10.03 -10.98 -1.44
C ALA A 41 -9.42 -9.57 -1.56
N CYS A 42 -8.35 -9.41 -2.36
CA CYS A 42 -7.79 -8.09 -2.65
C CYS A 42 -8.82 -7.15 -3.29
N ALA A 43 -9.65 -7.67 -4.20
CA ALA A 43 -10.68 -6.90 -4.90
C ALA A 43 -11.74 -6.32 -3.95
N SER A 44 -12.03 -7.03 -2.85
CA SER A 44 -13.02 -6.60 -1.85
C SER A 44 -12.63 -5.33 -1.10
N LEU A 45 -11.34 -4.96 -1.12
CA LEU A 45 -10.80 -3.76 -0.47
C LEU A 45 -10.74 -2.55 -1.42
N LEU A 46 -11.00 -2.74 -2.71
CA LEU A 46 -10.91 -1.71 -3.74
C LEU A 46 -12.27 -1.10 -4.03
N HIS A 47 -12.32 0.23 -4.13
CA HIS A 47 -13.49 0.95 -4.61
C HIS A 47 -13.83 0.54 -6.06
N ASP A 48 -15.10 0.62 -6.46
CA ASP A 48 -15.55 0.22 -7.81
C ASP A 48 -14.77 0.96 -8.91
N ASP A 49 -14.58 2.27 -8.71
CA ASP A 49 -13.85 3.18 -9.60
C ASP A 49 -12.35 3.35 -9.23
N VAL A 50 -11.73 2.34 -8.63
CA VAL A 50 -10.31 2.42 -8.23
C VAL A 50 -9.41 2.75 -9.42
N GLU A 51 -8.43 3.65 -9.21
CA GLU A 51 -7.40 3.97 -10.20
C GLU A 51 -6.04 3.41 -9.77
N PHE A 52 -5.34 2.75 -10.68
CA PHE A 52 -4.02 2.19 -10.43
C PHE A 52 -3.02 2.68 -11.48
N GLU A 53 -2.00 3.40 -11.02
CA GLU A 53 -0.95 3.95 -11.85
C GLU A 53 0.39 3.26 -11.55
N LEU A 54 0.96 2.65 -12.58
CA LEU A 54 2.28 2.05 -12.55
C LEU A 54 3.21 2.77 -13.54
N PRO A 55 4.47 3.04 -13.17
CA PRO A 55 5.44 3.65 -14.07
C PRO A 55 5.59 2.85 -15.37
N GLY A 56 5.48 3.54 -16.51
CA GLY A 56 5.62 2.93 -17.84
C GLY A 56 4.41 2.12 -18.32
N ARG A 57 3.26 2.17 -17.62
CA ARG A 57 2.03 1.48 -18.01
C ARG A 57 0.85 2.43 -18.10
N PRO A 58 -0.17 2.12 -18.93
CA PRO A 58 -1.43 2.85 -18.90
C PRO A 58 -2.09 2.72 -17.52
N THR A 59 -2.69 3.80 -17.02
CA THR A 59 -3.49 3.78 -15.79
C THR A 59 -4.64 2.79 -15.93
N ALA A 60 -4.73 1.83 -15.02
CA ALA A 60 -5.86 0.91 -14.93
C ALA A 60 -6.99 1.59 -14.14
N ARG A 61 -8.21 1.54 -14.65
CA ARG A 61 -9.39 2.12 -14.00
C ARG A 61 -10.46 1.08 -13.77
N GLY A 62 -11.00 1.07 -12.57
CA GLY A 62 -11.99 0.14 -12.09
C GLY A 62 -11.39 -1.19 -11.62
N ARG A 63 -12.07 -1.82 -10.66
CA ARG A 63 -11.61 -3.04 -9.97
C ARG A 63 -11.11 -4.12 -10.92
N THR A 64 -11.87 -4.42 -11.98
CA THR A 64 -11.50 -5.47 -12.95
C THR A 64 -10.17 -5.18 -13.65
N ALA A 65 -9.94 -3.94 -14.08
CA ALA A 65 -8.71 -3.58 -14.77
C ALA A 65 -7.50 -3.66 -13.83
N VAL A 66 -7.68 -3.25 -12.57
CA VAL A 66 -6.63 -3.33 -11.53
C VAL A 66 -6.27 -4.78 -11.21
N LEU A 67 -7.26 -5.67 -11.07
CA LEU A 67 -7.00 -7.10 -10.87
C LEU A 67 -6.28 -7.72 -12.07
N HIS A 68 -6.63 -7.33 -13.29
CA HIS A 68 -5.89 -7.78 -14.48
C HIS A 68 -4.44 -7.32 -14.44
N ALA A 69 -4.17 -6.07 -14.08
CA ALA A 69 -2.80 -5.55 -13.93
C ALA A 69 -2.00 -6.34 -12.88
N HIS A 70 -2.60 -6.65 -11.72
CA HIS A 70 -1.96 -7.47 -10.69
C HIS A 70 -1.72 -8.92 -11.14
N ARG A 71 -2.67 -9.55 -11.83
CA ARG A 71 -2.50 -10.93 -12.34
C ARG A 71 -1.40 -11.03 -13.39
N THR A 72 -1.24 -10.02 -14.23
CA THR A 72 -0.13 -9.98 -15.21
C THR A 72 1.23 -9.88 -14.51
N ASP A 73 1.32 -9.18 -13.38
CA ASP A 73 2.55 -9.09 -12.58
C ASP A 73 2.81 -10.30 -11.69
N ALA A 74 1.74 -10.96 -11.22
CA ALA A 74 1.82 -12.14 -10.37
C ALA A 74 2.52 -13.34 -11.01
N ALA A 75 2.64 -13.36 -12.34
CA ALA A 75 3.44 -14.33 -13.08
C ALA A 75 4.93 -14.35 -12.67
N LEU A 76 5.40 -13.34 -11.91
CA LEU A 76 6.78 -13.22 -11.45
C LEU A 76 7.04 -13.76 -10.03
N THR A 77 6.08 -14.38 -9.34
CA THR A 77 6.23 -14.92 -7.95
C THR A 77 6.93 -13.94 -7.01
N THR A 78 6.51 -12.69 -7.09
CA THR A 78 7.10 -11.57 -6.37
C THR A 78 6.41 -11.36 -5.04
N ARG A 79 7.16 -11.45 -3.94
CA ARG A 79 6.67 -11.16 -2.58
C ARG A 79 6.90 -9.70 -2.25
N HIS A 80 5.86 -9.01 -1.78
CA HIS A 80 5.95 -7.66 -1.24
C HIS A 80 6.34 -7.71 0.23
N GLU A 81 7.41 -7.02 0.59
CA GLU A 81 7.81 -6.79 1.98
C GLU A 81 7.68 -5.29 2.28
N ILE A 82 6.87 -4.95 3.29
CA ILE A 82 6.59 -3.56 3.66
C ILE A 82 7.50 -3.16 4.81
N ASP A 83 8.36 -2.18 4.55
CA ASP A 83 9.30 -1.64 5.54
C ASP A 83 8.59 -0.59 6.43
N ARG A 84 7.66 0.17 5.86
CA ARG A 84 6.98 1.27 6.56
C ARG A 84 5.62 1.59 5.92
N ILE A 85 4.67 1.96 6.78
CA ILE A 85 3.42 2.62 6.38
C ILE A 85 3.33 3.96 7.11
N VAL A 86 2.97 5.01 6.37
CA VAL A 86 2.66 6.35 6.89
C VAL A 86 1.26 6.71 6.43
N ALA A 87 0.43 7.30 7.29
CA ALA A 87 -0.92 7.66 6.91
C ALA A 87 -1.33 9.01 7.51
N HIS A 88 -2.08 9.78 6.71
CA HIS A 88 -2.63 11.07 7.09
C HIS A 88 -3.73 11.47 6.10
N ASP A 89 -4.84 12.01 6.61
CA ASP A 89 -5.89 12.65 5.79
C ASP A 89 -6.31 11.83 4.57
N HIS A 90 -6.82 10.63 4.80
CA HIS A 90 -7.26 9.70 3.75
C HIS A 90 -6.16 9.27 2.75
N CYS A 91 -4.89 9.54 3.06
CA CYS A 91 -3.74 9.11 2.27
C CYS A 91 -2.93 8.10 3.08
N VAL A 92 -2.60 6.97 2.45
CA VAL A 92 -1.73 5.94 3.03
C VAL A 92 -0.55 5.74 2.09
N VAL A 93 0.67 5.86 2.61
CA VAL A 93 1.91 5.64 1.87
C VAL A 93 2.58 4.39 2.40
N ALA A 94 2.79 3.40 1.53
CA ALA A 94 3.55 2.21 1.83
C ALA A 94 4.92 2.27 1.17
N VAL A 95 5.96 2.03 1.96
CA VAL A 95 7.34 1.91 1.48
C VAL A 95 7.76 0.47 1.67
N GLY A 96 8.27 -0.14 0.61
CA GLY A 96 8.65 -1.54 0.66
C GLY A 96 9.57 -1.95 -0.47
N ARG A 97 9.70 -3.27 -0.60
CA ARG A 97 10.46 -3.93 -1.65
C ARG A 97 9.71 -5.13 -2.19
N ILE A 98 9.93 -5.40 -3.46
CA ILE A 98 9.43 -6.59 -4.14
C ILE A 98 10.60 -7.57 -4.22
N VAL A 99 10.44 -8.74 -3.62
CA VAL A 99 11.42 -9.83 -3.58
C VAL A 99 10.97 -10.90 -4.57
N GLY A 100 11.69 -11.04 -5.68
CA GLY A 100 11.45 -12.11 -6.66
C GLY A 100 12.07 -13.45 -6.23
N PRO A 101 11.75 -14.56 -6.94
CA PRO A 101 12.40 -15.86 -6.74
C PRO A 101 13.85 -15.82 -7.27
N GLY A 102 14.79 -15.24 -6.54
CA GLY A 102 16.19 -15.07 -6.98
C GLY A 102 17.14 -14.69 -5.84
N THR A 103 18.34 -14.24 -6.17
CA THR A 103 19.29 -13.66 -5.19
C THR A 103 18.70 -12.37 -4.60
N GLU A 104 19.10 -11.98 -3.38
CA GLU A 104 18.65 -10.72 -2.73
C GLU A 104 18.90 -9.47 -3.60
N GLU A 105 19.77 -9.54 -4.60
CA GLU A 105 20.04 -8.47 -5.56
C GLU A 105 18.86 -8.14 -6.49
N SER A 106 17.87 -9.02 -6.63
CA SER A 106 16.66 -8.78 -7.44
C SER A 106 15.55 -8.04 -6.67
N CYS A 107 15.88 -7.38 -5.55
CA CYS A 107 14.93 -6.59 -4.77
C CYS A 107 14.64 -5.24 -5.42
N LEU A 108 13.40 -5.03 -5.87
CA LEU A 108 12.96 -3.73 -6.39
C LEU A 108 12.28 -2.92 -5.29
N ARG A 109 12.88 -1.80 -4.88
CA ARG A 109 12.25 -0.89 -3.90
C ARG A 109 11.15 -0.07 -4.54
N PHE A 110 10.07 0.14 -3.80
CA PHE A 110 8.94 0.93 -4.25
C PHE A 110 8.35 1.80 -3.15
N ILE A 111 7.59 2.79 -3.59
CA ILE A 111 6.69 3.60 -2.76
C ILE A 111 5.32 3.58 -3.44
N ASP A 112 4.30 3.15 -2.71
CA ASP A 112 2.90 3.24 -3.15
C ASP A 112 2.20 4.34 -2.37
N CYS A 113 1.55 5.23 -3.08
CA CYS A 113 0.68 6.26 -2.53
C CYS A 113 -0.77 5.87 -2.78
N PHE A 114 -1.52 5.59 -1.71
CA PHE A 114 -2.92 5.20 -1.76
C PHE A 114 -3.83 6.34 -1.35
N GLY A 115 -4.88 6.57 -2.12
CA GLY A 115 -6.04 7.35 -1.71
C GLY A 115 -7.11 6.44 -1.13
N ILE A 116 -7.65 6.81 0.03
CA ILE A 116 -8.69 6.10 0.76
C ILE A 116 -10.00 6.89 0.63
N ALA A 117 -11.08 6.24 0.19
CA ALA A 117 -12.41 6.85 0.12
C ALA A 117 -13.04 6.96 1.52
N ASP A 118 -14.14 7.71 1.62
CA ASP A 118 -14.85 7.93 2.90
C ASP A 118 -15.40 6.64 3.53
N ASP A 119 -15.61 5.60 2.71
CA ASP A 119 -15.99 4.24 3.13
C ASP A 119 -14.81 3.35 3.51
N ALA A 120 -13.62 3.94 3.62
CA ALA A 120 -12.33 3.30 3.88
C ALA A 120 -11.82 2.38 2.75
N MET A 121 -12.48 2.32 1.59
CA MET A 121 -11.99 1.53 0.46
C MET A 121 -10.84 2.23 -0.26
N VAL A 122 -9.98 1.45 -0.93
CA VAL A 122 -8.90 1.99 -1.75
C VAL A 122 -9.47 2.57 -3.04
N ARG A 123 -9.33 3.90 -3.20
CA ARG A 123 -9.80 4.64 -4.37
C ARG A 123 -8.72 4.87 -5.40
N SER A 124 -7.46 4.97 -4.98
CA SER A 124 -6.35 5.11 -5.91
C SER A 124 -5.08 4.48 -5.36
N CYS A 125 -4.17 4.10 -6.26
CA CYS A 125 -2.80 3.79 -5.94
C CYS A 125 -1.87 4.25 -7.07
N THR A 126 -0.84 5.00 -6.71
CA THR A 126 0.25 5.36 -7.61
C THR A 126 1.55 4.77 -7.07
N ARG A 127 2.22 3.96 -7.88
CA ARG A 127 3.50 3.34 -7.52
C ARG A 127 4.67 4.13 -8.09
N TYR A 128 5.73 4.24 -7.31
CA TYR A 128 7.04 4.74 -7.73
C TYR A 128 8.10 3.68 -7.46
N TYR A 129 9.06 3.53 -8.37
CA TYR A 129 10.18 2.59 -8.21
C TYR A 129 11.48 3.35 -7.97
N HIS A 130 12.35 2.76 -7.15
CA HIS A 130 13.73 3.21 -7.08
C HIS A 130 14.46 2.74 -8.35
N THR A 131 14.91 3.69 -9.16
CA THR A 131 15.76 3.43 -10.32
C THR A 131 17.19 3.85 -10.03
N THR A 132 18.18 3.10 -10.51
CA THR A 132 19.56 3.60 -10.55
C THR A 132 19.62 4.84 -11.44
N PRO A 133 20.36 5.90 -11.06
CA PRO A 133 20.51 7.11 -11.87
C PRO A 133 21.07 6.85 -13.27
#